data_AF-A0A918SV04-F1
#
_entry.id   AF-A0A918SV04-F1
#
_cell.length_a   1.000
_cell.length_b   1.000
_cell.length_c   1.000
_cell.angle_alpha   90.00
_cell.angle_beta   90.00
_cell.angle_gamma   90.00
#
_symmetry.space_group_name_H-M   'P 1'
#
loop_
_entity.id
_entity.type
_entity.pdbx_description
1 polymer ?
#
loop_
_entity_poly.entity_id
_entity_poly.type
_entity_poly.pdbx_seq_one_letter_code
_entity_poly.pdbx_strand_id
1 'polypeptide(L)'
;MFGGLFGKWGGGGGGRGGALAGISVPASAGVVSCRVLDPVHEPLRQAEFVLADAAGRKVLAGETDPYGTLLATVPAGEYRLALTSEGYTPHHATAVVAEGVPTELGDVLLQVAQQPPLPAAGDWEIDPTHSQIGFTARHIGLARIHGRFNSFAGALRIADDMEHSAMHVVIDAASIDTGVQMRDDHLRSGDFLDVGAYPTIEFFGDRFTHRGGSRWNVTGALSLHGVSRTVTLDTQYLGLGSGLEGETRCACRATTELHREDFTLTWQTLLARGIAVVGSSISIDLDVQIVPKTAA
;
A
#
# COMPACT_ATOMS: atom_id res chain seq x y z
N MET A 1 -66.83 51.24 -21.23
CA MET A 1 -65.48 51.56 -21.75
C MET A 1 -64.49 50.66 -21.03
N PHE A 2 -63.76 49.85 -21.83
CA PHE A 2 -62.45 49.20 -21.57
C PHE A 2 -62.25 48.47 -20.23
N GLY A 3 -61.84 47.20 -20.13
CA GLY A 3 -61.22 46.25 -21.05
C GLY A 3 -60.46 45.25 -20.15
N GLY A 4 -60.69 43.94 -20.31
CA GLY A 4 -60.16 42.91 -19.41
C GLY A 4 -58.71 42.52 -19.70
N LEU A 5 -58.12 41.72 -18.81
CA LEU A 5 -57.03 40.78 -19.15
C LEU A 5 -56.87 39.71 -18.06
N PHE A 6 -57.26 38.49 -18.41
CA PHE A 6 -56.78 37.24 -17.81
C PHE A 6 -55.29 37.07 -18.15
N GLY A 7 -54.47 36.78 -17.15
CA GLY A 7 -53.02 36.57 -17.29
C GLY A 7 -52.57 35.28 -16.60
N LYS A 8 -52.75 34.17 -17.33
CA LYS A 8 -52.09 32.86 -17.30
C LYS A 8 -50.90 32.68 -16.33
N TRP A 9 -50.98 31.65 -15.49
CA TRP A 9 -49.83 30.97 -14.88
C TRP A 9 -48.92 30.42 -15.98
N GLY A 10 -47.63 30.76 -15.89
CA GLY A 10 -46.54 30.15 -16.65
C GLY A 10 -45.42 29.78 -15.70
N GLY A 11 -45.21 28.48 -15.51
CA GLY A 11 -44.04 27.96 -14.79
C GLY A 11 -42.76 28.22 -15.58
N GLY A 12 -41.65 28.37 -14.86
CA GLY A 12 -40.33 28.60 -15.47
C GLY A 12 -39.21 28.44 -14.46
N GLY A 13 -38.75 27.20 -14.30
CA GLY A 13 -37.38 26.81 -13.98
C GLY A 13 -36.65 27.54 -12.84
N GLY A 14 -36.71 26.99 -11.63
CA GLY A 14 -35.69 27.22 -10.62
C GLY A 14 -34.36 26.64 -11.10
N GLY A 15 -33.51 27.49 -11.69
CA GLY A 15 -32.13 27.14 -12.01
C GLY A 15 -31.39 26.79 -10.73
N ARG A 16 -31.01 25.51 -10.59
CA ARG A 16 -30.00 25.10 -9.61
C ARG A 16 -28.71 25.83 -9.97
N GLY A 17 -28.35 26.87 -9.22
CA GLY A 17 -26.98 27.38 -9.25
C GLY A 17 -26.06 26.23 -8.88
N GLY A 18 -25.17 25.85 -9.81
CA GLY A 18 -24.19 24.78 -9.57
C GLY A 18 -23.38 25.08 -8.31
N ALA A 19 -23.04 24.05 -7.54
CA ALA A 19 -22.38 24.17 -6.24
C ALA A 19 -21.05 24.96 -6.29
N LEU A 20 -20.53 25.22 -7.49
CA LEU A 20 -19.24 25.86 -7.75
C LEU A 20 -19.35 27.35 -8.14
N ALA A 21 -20.55 27.92 -8.24
CA ALA A 21 -20.76 29.29 -8.73
C ALA A 21 -20.12 30.41 -7.87
N GLY A 22 -19.64 30.09 -6.66
CA GLY A 22 -18.99 31.03 -5.74
C GLY A 22 -17.47 30.92 -5.63
N ILE A 23 -16.82 30.00 -6.36
CA ILE A 23 -15.37 29.77 -6.24
C ILE A 23 -14.63 30.79 -7.11
N SER A 24 -13.79 31.62 -6.51
CA SER A 24 -12.89 32.51 -7.25
C SER A 24 -11.70 31.70 -7.78
N VAL A 25 -11.58 31.66 -9.10
CA VAL A 25 -10.53 30.91 -9.81
C VAL A 25 -9.57 31.92 -10.46
N PRO A 26 -8.24 31.75 -10.35
CA PRO A 26 -7.28 32.54 -11.12
C PRO A 26 -7.59 32.48 -12.62
N ALA A 27 -7.34 33.57 -13.35
CA ALA A 27 -7.71 33.68 -14.76
C ALA A 27 -7.12 32.58 -15.68
N SER A 28 -5.95 32.02 -15.32
CA SER A 28 -5.29 30.94 -16.05
C SER A 28 -5.61 29.54 -15.54
N ALA A 29 -6.57 29.41 -14.62
CA ALA A 29 -6.93 28.16 -13.97
C ALA A 29 -8.43 27.86 -14.15
N GLY A 30 -8.76 26.59 -14.04
CA GLY A 30 -10.11 26.09 -13.90
C GLY A 30 -10.25 25.25 -12.65
N VAL A 31 -11.47 24.76 -12.41
CA VAL A 31 -11.79 23.91 -11.26
C VAL A 31 -12.19 22.55 -11.77
N VAL A 32 -11.62 21.48 -11.22
CA VAL A 32 -12.10 20.11 -11.39
C VAL A 32 -12.81 19.70 -10.11
N SER A 33 -13.99 19.10 -10.25
CA SER A 33 -14.67 18.48 -9.12
C SER A 33 -15.31 17.16 -9.48
N CYS A 34 -15.36 16.26 -8.53
CA CYS A 34 -16.20 15.06 -8.58
C CYS A 34 -16.72 14.72 -7.19
N ARG A 35 -17.74 13.90 -7.12
CA ARG A 35 -18.17 13.26 -5.88
C ARG A 35 -17.92 11.77 -5.96
N VAL A 36 -17.10 11.25 -5.07
CA VAL A 36 -16.73 9.84 -5.01
C VAL A 36 -17.68 9.12 -4.07
N LEU A 37 -18.36 8.11 -4.60
CA LEU A 37 -19.40 7.35 -3.92
C LEU A 37 -19.06 5.86 -3.93
N ASP A 38 -19.51 5.13 -2.92
CA ASP A 38 -19.50 3.67 -2.92
C ASP A 38 -20.66 3.10 -3.76
N PRO A 39 -20.74 1.78 -4.01
CA PRO A 39 -21.83 1.18 -4.77
C PRO A 39 -23.23 1.36 -4.17
N VAL A 40 -23.34 1.69 -2.89
CA VAL A 40 -24.62 1.99 -2.23
C VAL A 40 -24.94 3.49 -2.21
N HIS A 41 -24.16 4.29 -2.97
CA HIS A 41 -24.29 5.74 -3.15
C HIS A 41 -24.01 6.57 -1.89
N GLU A 42 -23.28 6.00 -0.92
CA GLU A 42 -22.76 6.75 0.22
C GLU A 42 -21.42 7.42 -0.12
N PRO A 43 -21.14 8.61 0.41
CA PRO A 43 -19.86 9.27 0.22
C PRO A 43 -18.66 8.47 0.71
N LEU A 44 -17.70 8.26 -0.19
CA LEU A 44 -16.42 7.67 0.16
C LEU A 44 -15.50 8.72 0.79
N ARG A 45 -15.32 8.59 2.10
CA ARG A 45 -14.38 9.40 2.87
C ARG A 45 -12.96 8.94 2.59
N GLN A 46 -12.02 9.89 2.53
CA GLN A 46 -10.59 9.59 2.39
C GLN A 46 -10.24 8.80 1.11
N ALA A 47 -11.03 8.96 0.05
CA ALA A 47 -10.60 8.48 -1.25
C ALA A 47 -9.44 9.37 -1.71
N GLU A 48 -8.27 8.76 -1.87
CA GLU A 48 -7.11 9.45 -2.40
C GLU A 48 -7.31 9.74 -3.88
N PHE A 49 -6.86 10.91 -4.31
CA PHE A 49 -6.87 11.29 -5.70
C PHE A 49 -5.50 11.77 -6.16
N VAL A 50 -5.22 11.51 -7.43
CA VAL A 50 -4.05 12.06 -8.13
C VAL A 50 -4.52 12.64 -9.44
N LEU A 51 -4.19 13.92 -9.67
CA LEU A 51 -4.30 14.58 -10.97
C LEU A 51 -2.91 14.62 -11.59
N ALA A 52 -2.78 14.02 -12.77
CA ALA A 52 -1.58 14.06 -13.58
C ALA A 52 -1.84 14.79 -14.89
N ASP A 53 -0.85 15.53 -15.40
CA ASP A 53 -0.95 16.16 -16.71
C ASP A 53 -0.88 15.13 -17.86
N ALA A 54 -1.00 15.60 -19.11
CA ALA A 54 -0.88 14.76 -20.30
C ALA A 54 0.44 13.95 -20.33
N ALA A 55 1.55 14.51 -19.84
CA ALA A 55 2.85 13.85 -19.74
C ALA A 55 2.95 12.84 -18.58
N GLY A 56 1.93 12.71 -17.74
CA GLY A 56 1.89 11.79 -16.59
C GLY A 56 2.59 12.33 -15.35
N ARG A 57 2.96 13.61 -15.35
CA ARG A 57 3.54 14.25 -14.17
C ARG A 57 2.42 14.55 -13.19
N LYS A 58 2.62 14.15 -11.93
CA LYS A 58 1.70 14.47 -10.83
C LYS A 58 1.65 16.00 -10.64
N VAL A 59 0.47 16.57 -10.82
CA VAL A 59 0.20 18.00 -10.63
C VAL A 59 -0.38 18.26 -9.25
N LEU A 60 -1.34 17.42 -8.83
CA LEU A 60 -1.98 17.53 -7.53
C LEU A 60 -2.30 16.14 -6.98
N ALA A 61 -2.31 16.00 -5.66
CA ALA A 61 -2.98 14.91 -4.99
C ALA A 61 -3.52 15.38 -3.64
N GLY A 62 -4.47 14.62 -3.13
CA GLY A 62 -5.08 14.80 -1.83
C GLY A 62 -6.08 13.70 -1.57
N GLU A 63 -6.98 13.98 -0.64
CA GLU A 63 -8.10 13.10 -0.29
C GLU A 63 -9.41 13.82 -0.57
N THR A 64 -10.48 13.07 -0.79
CA THR A 64 -11.84 13.60 -0.76
C THR A 64 -12.17 14.16 0.62
N ASP A 65 -13.04 15.17 0.64
CA ASP A 65 -13.58 15.69 1.88
C ASP A 65 -14.51 14.65 2.57
N PRO A 66 -15.01 14.93 3.79
CA PRO A 66 -15.92 14.02 4.49
C PRO A 66 -17.24 13.71 3.77
N TYR A 67 -17.58 14.46 2.72
CA TYR A 67 -18.76 14.28 1.86
C TYR A 67 -18.43 13.62 0.52
N GLY A 68 -17.21 13.08 0.38
CA GLY A 68 -16.73 12.40 -0.81
C GLY A 68 -16.41 13.37 -1.95
N THR A 69 -16.38 14.67 -1.70
CA THR A 69 -16.14 15.67 -2.73
C THR A 69 -14.64 15.90 -2.91
N LEU A 70 -14.21 15.80 -4.16
CA LEU A 70 -12.94 16.30 -4.63
C LEU A 70 -13.17 17.67 -5.26
N LEU A 71 -12.35 18.64 -4.90
CA LEU A 71 -12.34 19.96 -5.50
C LEU A 71 -10.90 20.43 -5.67
N ALA A 72 -10.50 20.69 -6.91
CA ALA A 72 -9.13 21.03 -7.26
C ALA A 72 -9.08 22.20 -8.25
N THR A 73 -8.26 23.20 -7.96
CA THR A 73 -7.94 24.26 -8.92
C THR A 73 -6.65 23.92 -9.63
N VAL A 74 -6.70 23.81 -10.96
CA VAL A 74 -5.54 23.48 -11.80
C VAL A 74 -5.48 24.39 -13.03
N PRO A 75 -4.29 24.62 -13.63
CA PRO A 75 -4.19 25.36 -14.89
C PRO A 75 -5.08 24.75 -15.99
N ALA A 76 -5.48 25.55 -16.97
CA ALA A 76 -6.19 25.02 -18.12
C ALA A 76 -5.35 23.96 -18.86
N GLY A 77 -5.97 22.86 -19.26
CA GLY A 77 -5.29 21.73 -19.88
C GLY A 77 -6.03 20.39 -19.70
N GLU A 78 -5.40 19.33 -20.19
CA GLU A 78 -5.90 17.96 -20.05
C GLU A 78 -5.24 17.25 -18.87
N TYR A 79 -6.06 16.59 -18.05
CA TYR A 79 -5.63 15.87 -16.87
C TYR A 79 -6.17 14.45 -16.84
N ARG A 80 -5.38 13.56 -16.26
CA ARG A 80 -5.80 12.22 -15.85
C ARG A 80 -6.03 12.23 -14.34
N LEU A 81 -7.25 11.90 -13.95
CA LEU A 81 -7.64 11.65 -12.57
C LEU A 81 -7.51 10.16 -12.27
N ALA A 82 -6.79 9.83 -11.22
CA ALA A 82 -6.84 8.52 -10.58
C ALA A 82 -7.47 8.67 -9.20
N LEU A 83 -8.46 7.84 -8.90
CA LEU A 83 -9.12 7.73 -7.60
C LEU A 83 -8.84 6.36 -7.01
N THR A 84 -8.37 6.34 -5.78
CA THR A 84 -8.03 5.12 -5.05
C THR A 84 -8.61 5.18 -3.64
N SER A 85 -9.22 4.08 -3.21
CA SER A 85 -9.70 3.92 -1.85
C SER A 85 -9.47 2.48 -1.43
N GLU A 86 -9.17 2.27 -0.16
CA GLU A 86 -8.98 0.93 0.39
C GLU A 86 -10.23 0.06 0.15
N GLY A 87 -10.02 -1.14 -0.38
CA GLY A 87 -11.09 -2.08 -0.75
C GLY A 87 -11.85 -1.79 -2.05
N TYR A 88 -11.46 -0.76 -2.81
CA TYR A 88 -12.06 -0.44 -4.10
C TYR A 88 -11.08 -0.59 -5.26
N THR A 89 -11.60 -0.90 -6.44
CA THR A 89 -10.84 -0.91 -7.68
C THR A 89 -10.47 0.54 -8.04
N PRO A 90 -9.19 0.83 -8.36
CA PRO A 90 -8.80 2.15 -8.82
C PRO A 90 -9.64 2.61 -10.00
N HIS A 91 -10.16 3.83 -9.93
CA HIS A 91 -10.91 4.45 -11.02
C HIS A 91 -10.07 5.49 -11.73
N HIS A 92 -10.09 5.46 -13.06
CA HIS A 92 -9.37 6.41 -13.89
C HIS A 92 -10.35 7.19 -14.78
N ALA A 93 -10.23 8.50 -14.77
CA ALA A 93 -11.01 9.40 -15.61
C ALA A 93 -10.10 10.45 -16.25
N THR A 94 -10.59 11.10 -17.30
CA THR A 94 -9.95 12.26 -17.91
C THR A 94 -10.78 13.51 -17.65
N ALA A 95 -10.10 14.64 -17.43
CA ALA A 95 -10.73 15.93 -17.23
C ALA A 95 -10.06 16.96 -18.15
N VAL A 96 -10.87 17.66 -18.94
CA VAL A 96 -10.42 18.82 -19.72
C VAL A 96 -10.82 20.07 -18.95
N VAL A 97 -9.85 20.87 -18.56
CA VAL A 97 -10.03 22.05 -17.73
C VAL A 97 -9.86 23.28 -18.60
N ALA A 98 -10.89 24.11 -18.65
CA ALA A 98 -10.87 25.40 -19.34
C ALA A 98 -10.71 26.56 -18.35
N GLU A 99 -10.16 27.67 -18.83
CA GLU A 99 -9.97 28.89 -18.03
C GLU A 99 -11.32 29.43 -17.53
N GLY A 100 -11.44 29.66 -16.22
CA GLY A 100 -12.63 30.27 -15.62
C GLY A 100 -13.91 29.41 -15.67
N VAL A 101 -13.83 28.16 -16.14
CA VAL A 101 -14.98 27.25 -16.21
C VAL A 101 -14.79 26.09 -15.23
N PRO A 102 -15.79 25.78 -14.38
CA PRO A 102 -15.76 24.56 -13.59
C PRO A 102 -16.03 23.33 -14.47
N THR A 103 -15.12 22.35 -14.38
CA THR A 103 -15.24 21.02 -14.95
C THR A 103 -15.78 20.06 -13.90
N GLU A 104 -17.09 19.79 -13.96
CA GLU A 104 -17.76 18.82 -13.09
C GLU A 104 -17.74 17.43 -13.75
N LEU A 105 -17.03 16.47 -13.14
CA LEU A 105 -17.02 15.07 -13.60
C LEU A 105 -18.24 14.27 -13.11
N GLY A 106 -19.05 14.86 -12.23
CA GLY A 106 -20.22 14.24 -11.63
C GLY A 106 -19.90 13.24 -10.53
N ASP A 107 -20.84 12.32 -10.31
CA ASP A 107 -20.71 11.24 -9.33
C ASP A 107 -19.89 10.09 -9.92
N VAL A 108 -18.82 9.71 -9.22
CA VAL A 108 -17.94 8.60 -9.55
C VAL A 108 -18.18 7.48 -8.55
N LEU A 109 -18.83 6.41 -9.00
CA LEU A 109 -19.08 5.20 -8.20
C LEU A 109 -17.85 4.29 -8.26
N LEU A 110 -17.11 4.17 -7.16
CA LEU A 110 -16.03 3.19 -7.06
C LEU A 110 -16.61 1.79 -6.94
N GLN A 111 -16.03 0.84 -7.68
CA GLN A 111 -16.41 -0.56 -7.63
C GLN A 111 -15.60 -1.27 -6.55
N VAL A 112 -16.24 -2.13 -5.74
CA VAL A 112 -15.53 -2.96 -4.75
C VAL A 112 -14.49 -3.81 -5.48
N ALA A 113 -13.26 -3.82 -4.96
CA ALA A 113 -12.21 -4.66 -5.50
C ALA A 113 -12.54 -6.13 -5.21
N GLN A 114 -12.65 -6.93 -6.28
CA GLN A 114 -12.86 -8.37 -6.16
C GLN A 114 -11.62 -9.02 -5.57
N GLN A 115 -11.82 -9.89 -4.59
CA GLN A 115 -10.75 -10.70 -4.03
C GLN A 115 -10.36 -11.80 -5.02
N PRO A 116 -9.07 -11.95 -5.37
CA PRO A 116 -8.63 -13.08 -6.16
C PRO A 116 -8.93 -14.41 -5.46
N PRO A 117 -9.13 -15.52 -6.21
CA PRO A 117 -9.32 -16.84 -5.61
C PRO A 117 -8.20 -17.16 -4.64
N LEU A 118 -8.55 -17.53 -3.40
CA LEU A 118 -7.58 -17.89 -2.38
C LEU A 118 -7.04 -19.30 -2.60
N PRO A 119 -5.83 -19.62 -2.08
CA PRO A 119 -5.35 -20.99 -2.04
C PRO A 119 -6.28 -21.88 -1.21
N ALA A 120 -6.34 -23.16 -1.59
CA ALA A 120 -7.11 -24.15 -0.84
C ALA A 120 -6.53 -24.34 0.57
N ALA A 121 -7.43 -24.66 1.52
CA ALA A 121 -7.04 -25.05 2.87
C ALA A 121 -6.07 -26.24 2.83
N GLY A 122 -5.06 -26.21 3.69
CA GLY A 122 -4.00 -27.21 3.70
C GLY A 122 -2.67 -26.69 4.23
N ASP A 123 -1.66 -27.56 4.14
CA ASP A 123 -0.28 -27.21 4.43
C ASP A 123 0.40 -26.68 3.18
N TRP A 124 1.10 -25.55 3.35
CA TRP A 124 1.90 -24.89 2.33
C TRP A 124 3.29 -24.61 2.90
N GLU A 125 4.25 -24.44 2.01
CA GLU A 125 5.61 -24.05 2.36
C GLU A 125 6.11 -22.94 1.44
N ILE A 126 6.96 -22.08 1.99
CA ILE A 126 7.67 -21.06 1.20
C ILE A 126 8.65 -21.79 0.28
N ASP A 127 8.61 -21.45 -1.01
CA ASP A 127 9.63 -21.84 -1.98
C ASP A 127 10.79 -20.84 -1.89
N PRO A 128 11.94 -21.20 -1.29
CA PRO A 128 13.04 -20.27 -1.09
C PRO A 128 13.72 -19.86 -2.40
N THR A 129 13.56 -20.65 -3.47
CA THR A 129 14.18 -20.36 -4.77
C THR A 129 13.45 -19.27 -5.56
N HIS A 130 12.17 -19.05 -5.24
CA HIS A 130 11.32 -18.03 -5.86
C HIS A 130 10.80 -17.01 -4.83
N SER A 131 11.49 -16.89 -3.71
CA SER A 131 11.17 -15.94 -2.65
C SER A 131 12.39 -15.10 -2.28
N GLN A 132 12.15 -13.91 -1.75
CA GLN A 132 13.17 -12.98 -1.30
C GLN A 132 12.73 -12.28 -0.01
N ILE A 133 13.67 -12.19 0.94
CA ILE A 133 13.56 -11.34 2.14
C ILE A 133 14.57 -10.21 1.99
N GLY A 134 14.10 -9.05 1.53
CA GLY A 134 14.89 -7.85 1.34
C GLY A 134 14.74 -6.85 2.48
N PHE A 135 15.79 -6.08 2.73
CA PHE A 135 15.74 -4.93 3.61
C PHE A 135 16.51 -3.74 3.02
N THR A 136 16.12 -2.53 3.45
CA THR A 136 16.79 -1.30 3.09
C THR A 136 17.01 -0.43 4.33
N ALA A 137 18.27 -0.09 4.58
CA ALA A 137 18.69 0.84 5.64
C ALA A 137 19.16 2.17 5.03
N ARG A 138 19.03 3.27 5.77
CA ARG A 138 19.62 4.56 5.38
C ARG A 138 21.01 4.72 5.98
N HIS A 139 21.99 5.07 5.17
CA HIS A 139 23.33 5.45 5.60
C HIS A 139 23.44 6.98 5.62
N ILE A 140 23.80 7.54 6.77
CA ILE A 140 23.92 8.99 7.05
C ILE A 140 22.73 9.83 6.58
N GLY A 141 21.53 9.23 6.54
CA GLY A 141 20.29 9.85 6.06
C GLY A 141 20.19 10.05 4.53
N LEU A 142 21.26 9.76 3.78
CA LEU A 142 21.37 10.08 2.35
C LEU A 142 21.31 8.83 1.48
N ALA A 143 22.27 7.92 1.63
CA ALA A 143 22.40 6.74 0.78
C ALA A 143 21.55 5.58 1.30
N ARG A 144 21.11 4.70 0.40
CA ARG A 144 20.41 3.46 0.76
C ARG A 144 21.39 2.29 0.73
N ILE A 145 21.40 1.50 1.79
CA ILE A 145 22.06 0.20 1.84
C ILE A 145 20.97 -0.84 1.66
N HIS A 146 21.08 -1.62 0.58
CA HIS A 146 20.23 -2.75 0.33
C HIS A 146 20.90 -4.01 0.86
N GLY A 147 20.11 -4.89 1.45
CA GLY A 147 20.55 -6.22 1.82
C GLY A 147 19.41 -7.21 1.78
N ARG A 148 19.74 -8.46 2.03
CA ARG A 148 18.81 -9.59 2.02
C ARG A 148 19.28 -10.69 2.96
N PHE A 149 18.38 -11.63 3.24
CA PHE A 149 18.73 -12.92 3.83
C PHE A 149 18.60 -14.01 2.77
N ASN A 150 19.66 -14.80 2.60
CA ASN A 150 19.76 -15.81 1.54
C ASN A 150 19.29 -17.21 1.96
N SER A 151 19.07 -17.45 3.26
CA SER A 151 18.61 -18.75 3.78
C SER A 151 17.45 -18.57 4.75
N PHE A 152 16.32 -19.15 4.40
CA PHE A 152 15.10 -19.14 5.18
C PHE A 152 14.21 -20.31 4.77
N ALA A 153 13.29 -20.66 5.64
CA ALA A 153 12.21 -21.60 5.39
C ALA A 153 10.93 -21.07 6.03
N GLY A 154 9.77 -21.46 5.50
CA GLY A 154 8.51 -21.14 6.14
C GLY A 154 7.45 -22.18 5.85
N ALA A 155 6.61 -22.42 6.85
CA ALA A 155 5.45 -23.29 6.76
C ALA A 155 4.19 -22.48 7.06
N LEU A 156 3.12 -22.75 6.30
CA LEU A 156 1.84 -22.10 6.44
C LEU A 156 0.75 -23.17 6.54
N ARG A 157 -0.15 -23.00 7.50
CA ARG A 157 -1.43 -23.71 7.55
C ARG A 157 -2.50 -22.73 7.07
N ILE A 158 -3.02 -22.99 5.88
CA ILE A 158 -4.17 -22.24 5.35
C ILE A 158 -5.42 -22.95 5.85
N ALA A 159 -6.27 -22.21 6.58
CA ALA A 159 -7.56 -22.70 7.05
C ALA A 159 -8.65 -22.48 5.99
N ASP A 160 -9.83 -23.06 6.19
CA ASP A 160 -11.00 -22.81 5.32
C ASP A 160 -11.37 -21.33 5.30
N ASP A 161 -11.33 -20.70 6.47
CA ASP A 161 -11.38 -19.24 6.64
C ASP A 161 -9.95 -18.70 6.75
N MET A 162 -9.54 -17.86 5.80
CA MET A 162 -8.16 -17.36 5.73
C MET A 162 -7.72 -16.63 7.01
N GLU A 163 -8.65 -15.95 7.68
CA GLU A 163 -8.46 -15.25 8.95
C GLU A 163 -7.97 -16.14 10.10
N HIS A 164 -8.22 -17.45 10.02
CA HIS A 164 -7.79 -18.45 11.00
C HIS A 164 -6.50 -19.20 10.59
N SER A 165 -5.86 -18.75 9.50
CA SER A 165 -4.60 -19.34 9.03
C SER A 165 -3.44 -18.97 9.96
N ALA A 166 -2.36 -19.75 9.90
CA ALA A 166 -1.15 -19.50 10.65
C ALA A 166 0.10 -19.76 9.80
N MET A 167 1.20 -19.09 10.14
CA MET A 167 2.50 -19.31 9.51
C MET A 167 3.63 -19.22 10.52
N HIS A 168 4.71 -19.95 10.22
CA HIS A 168 5.99 -19.84 10.91
C HIS A 168 7.10 -19.73 9.86
N VAL A 169 7.90 -18.67 9.96
CA VAL A 169 9.06 -18.43 9.11
C VAL A 169 10.30 -18.40 9.99
N VAL A 170 11.34 -19.12 9.56
CA VAL A 170 12.66 -19.16 10.20
C VAL A 170 13.68 -18.67 9.20
N ILE A 171 14.46 -17.66 9.58
CA ILE A 171 15.51 -17.06 8.77
C ILE A 171 16.84 -17.32 9.46
N ASP A 172 17.83 -17.81 8.72
CA ASP A 172 19.20 -17.91 9.21
C ASP A 172 19.82 -16.51 9.26
N ALA A 173 20.10 -16.02 10.47
CA ALA A 173 20.67 -14.69 10.68
C ALA A 173 22.06 -14.56 10.05
N ALA A 174 22.83 -15.66 9.94
CA ALA A 174 24.14 -15.66 9.30
C ALA A 174 24.05 -15.48 7.77
N SER A 175 22.88 -15.71 7.17
CA SER A 175 22.68 -15.57 5.73
C SER A 175 22.51 -14.12 5.24
N ILE A 176 22.67 -13.14 6.14
CA ILE A 176 22.67 -11.72 5.79
C ILE A 176 23.73 -11.41 4.73
N ASP A 177 23.32 -10.67 3.70
CA ASP A 177 24.13 -10.30 2.55
C ASP A 177 23.77 -8.88 2.12
N THR A 178 24.76 -8.00 2.15
CA THR A 178 24.65 -6.62 1.67
C THR A 178 25.56 -6.36 0.47
N GLY A 179 26.17 -7.42 -0.09
CA GLY A 179 27.16 -7.36 -1.16
C GLY A 179 28.55 -6.85 -0.73
N VAL A 180 28.80 -6.69 0.57
CA VAL A 180 30.09 -6.20 1.11
C VAL A 180 30.51 -7.08 2.29
N GLN A 181 31.41 -8.02 2.02
CA GLN A 181 31.85 -9.05 2.98
C GLN A 181 32.21 -8.48 4.36
N MET A 182 33.04 -7.41 4.42
CA MET A 182 33.46 -6.80 5.68
C MET A 182 32.28 -6.26 6.50
N ARG A 183 31.25 -5.72 5.83
CA ARG A 183 30.03 -5.26 6.51
C ARG A 183 29.21 -6.44 6.97
N ASP A 184 29.07 -7.48 6.14
CA ASP A 184 28.31 -8.68 6.49
C ASP A 184 28.94 -9.41 7.69
N ASP A 185 30.27 -9.48 7.76
CA ASP A 185 31.00 -10.05 8.90
C ASP A 185 30.75 -9.24 10.19
N HIS A 186 30.73 -7.91 10.11
CA HIS A 186 30.39 -7.06 11.24
C HIS A 186 28.91 -7.22 11.65
N LEU A 187 27.99 -7.27 10.70
CA LEU A 187 26.56 -7.46 10.99
C LEU A 187 26.27 -8.81 11.66
N ARG A 188 27.05 -9.85 11.36
CA ARG A 188 26.94 -11.17 12.02
C ARG A 188 27.53 -11.20 13.44
N SER A 189 28.45 -10.29 13.76
CA SER A 189 29.18 -10.30 15.02
C SER A 189 28.29 -9.98 16.23
N GLY A 190 28.84 -10.20 17.44
CA GLY A 190 28.21 -9.86 18.71
C GLY A 190 27.88 -8.37 18.90
N ASP A 191 28.45 -7.50 18.08
CA ASP A 191 28.13 -6.06 18.09
C ASP A 191 26.80 -5.74 17.40
N PHE A 192 26.23 -6.69 16.64
CA PHE A 192 24.98 -6.49 15.91
C PHE A 192 24.03 -7.70 16.02
N LEU A 193 23.93 -8.59 15.03
CA LEU A 193 22.97 -9.71 15.09
C LEU A 193 23.35 -10.80 16.09
N ASP A 194 24.61 -10.86 16.50
CA ASP A 194 25.16 -11.90 17.37
C ASP A 194 24.70 -13.31 16.96
N VAL A 195 25.02 -13.72 15.73
CA VAL A 195 24.51 -14.97 15.15
C VAL A 195 25.00 -16.22 15.90
N GLY A 196 26.00 -16.07 16.76
CA GLY A 196 26.44 -17.13 17.67
C GLY A 196 25.45 -17.38 18.81
N ALA A 197 24.85 -16.33 19.37
CA ALA A 197 23.83 -16.42 20.41
C ALA A 197 22.40 -16.51 19.85
N TYR A 198 22.13 -15.81 18.74
CA TYR A 198 20.82 -15.72 18.09
C TYR A 198 20.93 -16.13 16.60
N PRO A 199 21.05 -17.45 16.33
CA PRO A 199 21.27 -17.94 14.96
C PRO A 199 20.04 -17.76 14.06
N THR A 200 18.84 -17.61 14.62
CA THR A 200 17.59 -17.50 13.87
C THR A 200 16.86 -16.19 14.13
N ILE A 201 16.19 -15.70 13.10
CA ILE A 201 15.13 -14.69 13.17
C ILE A 201 13.83 -15.41 12.85
N GLU A 202 12.82 -15.28 13.70
CA GLU A 202 11.59 -16.05 13.57
C GLU A 202 10.35 -15.17 13.55
N PHE A 203 9.44 -15.44 12.61
CA PHE A 203 8.14 -14.79 12.54
C PHE A 203 7.02 -15.81 12.65
N PHE A 204 6.15 -15.62 13.64
CA PHE A 204 4.93 -16.42 13.84
C PHE A 204 3.72 -15.54 13.54
N GLY A 205 3.10 -15.75 12.38
CA GLY A 205 1.90 -15.03 11.96
C GLY A 205 0.64 -15.83 12.27
N ASP A 206 -0.33 -15.21 12.92
CA ASP A 206 -1.57 -15.87 13.38
C ASP A 206 -2.84 -15.04 13.11
N ARG A 207 -2.70 -13.83 12.57
CA ARG A 207 -3.83 -12.95 12.29
C ARG A 207 -3.75 -12.40 10.88
N PHE A 208 -4.60 -12.94 10.03
CA PHE A 208 -4.81 -12.48 8.66
C PHE A 208 -6.07 -11.62 8.64
N THR A 209 -5.98 -10.42 8.07
CA THR A 209 -7.11 -9.48 8.00
C THR A 209 -7.25 -8.97 6.58
N HIS A 210 -8.38 -9.28 5.94
CA HIS A 210 -8.68 -8.77 4.61
C HIS A 210 -8.86 -7.24 4.66
N ARG A 211 -8.17 -6.54 3.76
CA ARG A 211 -8.23 -5.08 3.58
C ARG A 211 -8.93 -4.71 2.27
N GLY A 212 -9.63 -5.67 1.67
CA GLY A 212 -10.35 -5.52 0.40
C GLY A 212 -9.50 -5.77 -0.84
N GLY A 213 -10.14 -6.28 -1.90
CA GLY A 213 -9.44 -6.72 -3.11
C GLY A 213 -8.35 -7.75 -2.80
N SER A 214 -7.14 -7.48 -3.28
CA SER A 214 -5.95 -8.29 -3.03
C SER A 214 -5.16 -7.90 -1.78
N ARG A 215 -5.61 -6.94 -0.97
CA ARG A 215 -4.85 -6.43 0.17
C ARG A 215 -5.20 -7.16 1.46
N TRP A 216 -4.17 -7.45 2.24
CA TRP A 216 -4.23 -8.17 3.49
C TRP A 216 -3.25 -7.57 4.49
N ASN A 217 -3.59 -7.62 5.76
CA ASN A 217 -2.62 -7.47 6.84
C ASN A 217 -2.33 -8.85 7.43
N VAL A 218 -1.04 -9.16 7.62
CA VAL A 218 -0.61 -10.34 8.37
C VAL A 218 0.10 -9.85 9.62
N THR A 219 -0.52 -10.04 10.79
CA THR A 219 0.12 -9.72 12.07
C THR A 219 0.71 -10.97 12.70
N GLY A 220 1.87 -10.82 13.33
CA GLY A 220 2.53 -11.89 14.05
C GLY A 220 3.57 -11.40 15.05
N ALA A 221 4.17 -12.35 15.77
CA ALA A 221 5.33 -12.10 16.62
C ALA A 221 6.62 -12.30 15.83
N LEU A 222 7.43 -11.24 15.71
CA LEU A 222 8.80 -11.29 15.21
C LEU A 222 9.78 -11.39 16.38
N SER A 223 10.57 -12.45 16.42
CA SER A 223 11.67 -12.64 17.37
C SER A 223 13.00 -12.38 16.67
N LEU A 224 13.73 -11.38 17.16
CA LEU A 224 15.01 -10.95 16.62
C LEU A 224 15.91 -10.53 17.78
N HIS A 225 17.14 -11.07 17.82
CA HIS A 225 18.15 -10.75 18.83
C HIS A 225 17.62 -10.89 20.29
N GLY A 226 16.92 -11.99 20.56
CA GLY A 226 16.38 -12.31 21.88
C GLY A 226 15.13 -11.52 22.30
N VAL A 227 14.60 -10.64 21.44
CA VAL A 227 13.41 -9.84 21.73
C VAL A 227 12.29 -10.17 20.75
N SER A 228 11.08 -10.37 21.28
CA SER A 228 9.88 -10.57 20.47
C SER A 228 8.99 -9.32 20.45
N ARG A 229 8.57 -8.91 19.25
CA ARG A 229 7.65 -7.77 19.03
C ARG A 229 6.54 -8.16 18.07
N THR A 230 5.36 -7.56 18.27
CA THR A 230 4.26 -7.68 17.30
C THR A 230 4.57 -6.83 16.08
N VAL A 231 4.59 -7.45 14.90
CA VAL A 231 4.83 -6.79 13.61
C VAL A 231 3.64 -7.08 12.69
N THR A 232 3.21 -6.06 11.95
CA THR A 232 2.21 -6.20 10.90
C THR A 232 2.86 -6.03 9.54
N LEU A 233 2.65 -7.02 8.67
CA LEU A 233 3.01 -6.98 7.28
C LEU A 233 1.82 -6.45 6.47
N ASP A 234 2.05 -5.40 5.68
CA ASP A 234 1.13 -4.95 4.65
C ASP A 234 1.35 -5.80 3.40
N THR A 235 0.41 -6.68 3.11
CA THR A 235 0.53 -7.75 2.13
C THR A 235 -0.40 -7.51 0.94
N GLN A 236 0.16 -7.59 -0.24
CA GLN A 236 -0.56 -7.70 -1.50
C GLN A 236 -0.54 -9.15 -1.98
N TYR A 237 -1.70 -9.77 -2.04
CA TYR A 237 -1.91 -11.08 -2.63
C TYR A 237 -1.91 -11.00 -4.16
N LEU A 238 -0.98 -11.69 -4.81
CA LEU A 238 -0.83 -11.62 -6.28
C LEU A 238 -1.67 -12.69 -7.00
N GLY A 239 -2.29 -13.61 -6.27
CA GLY A 239 -3.17 -14.64 -6.81
C GLY A 239 -2.52 -16.01 -6.87
N LEU A 240 -3.25 -16.93 -7.52
CA LEU A 240 -2.80 -18.29 -7.83
C LEU A 240 -2.19 -18.33 -9.23
N GLY A 241 -1.19 -19.17 -9.39
CA GLY A 241 -0.60 -19.53 -10.68
C GLY A 241 -0.26 -21.01 -10.74
N SER A 242 0.15 -21.46 -11.92
CA SER A 242 0.73 -22.78 -12.14
C SER A 242 2.23 -22.63 -12.37
N GLY A 243 3.02 -23.48 -11.70
CA GLY A 243 4.42 -23.64 -12.01
C GLY A 243 4.66 -24.38 -13.32
N LEU A 244 5.93 -24.55 -13.68
CA LEU A 244 6.33 -25.19 -14.93
C LEU A 244 5.92 -26.66 -15.01
N GLU A 245 5.76 -27.33 -13.87
CA GLU A 245 5.37 -28.73 -13.77
C GLU A 245 3.86 -28.90 -13.50
N GLY A 246 3.11 -27.79 -13.55
CA GLY A 246 1.66 -27.75 -13.32
C GLY A 246 1.26 -27.70 -11.84
N GLU A 247 2.23 -27.64 -10.93
CA GLU A 247 1.99 -27.48 -9.50
C GLU A 247 1.35 -26.12 -9.20
N THR A 248 0.41 -26.08 -8.25
CA THR A 248 -0.21 -24.81 -7.84
C THR A 248 0.79 -23.97 -7.07
N ARG A 249 0.85 -22.67 -7.38
CA ARG A 249 1.67 -21.68 -6.70
C ARG A 249 0.81 -20.53 -6.25
N CYS A 250 1.16 -19.94 -5.11
CA CYS A 250 0.55 -18.73 -4.59
C CYS A 250 1.64 -17.69 -4.37
N ALA A 251 1.42 -16.45 -4.78
CA ALA A 251 2.40 -15.38 -4.66
C ALA A 251 1.84 -14.20 -3.84
N CYS A 252 2.71 -13.58 -3.05
CA CYS A 252 2.40 -12.35 -2.34
C CYS A 252 3.63 -11.44 -2.26
N ARG A 253 3.36 -10.14 -2.25
CA ARG A 253 4.34 -9.12 -1.87
C ARG A 253 3.96 -8.60 -0.49
N ALA A 254 4.92 -8.39 0.40
CA ALA A 254 4.64 -7.79 1.68
C ALA A 254 5.69 -6.78 2.09
N THR A 255 5.28 -5.75 2.83
CA THR A 255 6.19 -4.71 3.32
C THR A 255 5.92 -4.39 4.77
N THR A 256 6.95 -3.92 5.48
CA THR A 256 6.83 -3.34 6.82
C THR A 256 8.01 -2.44 7.11
N GLU A 257 7.95 -1.66 8.18
CA GLU A 257 9.09 -0.90 8.71
C GLU A 257 9.38 -1.39 10.13
N LEU A 258 10.65 -1.69 10.39
CA LEU A 258 11.14 -2.08 11.71
C LEU A 258 12.07 -0.99 12.24
N HIS A 259 12.08 -0.79 13.56
CA HIS A 259 13.08 0.02 14.23
C HIS A 259 14.05 -0.91 14.97
N ARG A 260 15.33 -0.84 14.63
CA ARG A 260 16.35 -1.76 15.17
C ARG A 260 16.48 -1.67 16.70
N GLU A 261 16.19 -0.51 17.29
CA GLU A 261 16.24 -0.27 18.73
C GLU A 261 15.19 -1.08 19.49
N ASP A 262 14.05 -1.40 18.87
CA ASP A 262 12.99 -2.22 19.48
C ASP A 262 13.44 -3.65 19.79
N PHE A 263 14.50 -4.08 19.10
CA PHE A 263 15.12 -5.40 19.19
C PHE A 263 16.52 -5.36 19.81
N THR A 264 16.85 -4.29 20.55
CA THR A 264 18.15 -4.10 21.22
C THR A 264 19.37 -4.05 20.30
N LEU A 265 19.16 -3.89 18.99
CA LEU A 265 20.23 -3.69 18.00
C LEU A 265 20.66 -2.22 18.00
N THR A 266 21.29 -1.78 19.10
CA THR A 266 21.57 -0.36 19.37
C THR A 266 22.94 0.12 18.89
N TRP A 267 23.70 -0.69 18.14
CA TRP A 267 25.01 -0.29 17.64
C TRP A 267 24.93 1.07 16.93
N GLN A 268 25.78 2.00 17.34
CA GLN A 268 25.77 3.35 16.80
C GLN A 268 27.19 3.91 16.80
N THR A 269 27.65 4.31 15.63
CA THR A 269 28.70 5.32 15.52
C THR A 269 28.01 6.64 15.21
N LEU A 270 28.23 7.64 16.06
CA LEU A 270 27.73 9.01 15.84
C LEU A 270 28.80 9.81 15.13
N LEU A 271 28.42 10.52 14.06
CA LEU A 271 29.26 11.55 13.45
C LEU A 271 29.18 12.85 14.28
N ALA A 272 30.07 13.79 13.97
CA ALA A 272 29.97 15.15 14.49
C ALA A 272 28.55 15.71 14.29
N ARG A 273 27.99 16.34 15.34
CA ARG A 273 26.61 16.85 15.43
C ARG A 273 25.51 15.79 15.65
N GLY A 274 25.84 14.58 16.09
CA GLY A 274 24.85 13.60 16.57
C GLY A 274 24.09 12.86 15.47
N ILE A 275 24.62 12.85 14.24
CA ILE A 275 24.03 12.11 13.12
C ILE A 275 24.46 10.65 13.23
N ALA A 276 23.49 9.73 13.32
CA ALA A 276 23.75 8.30 13.26
C ALA A 276 24.25 7.90 11.87
N VAL A 277 25.32 7.10 11.83
CA VAL A 277 25.88 6.57 10.57
C VAL A 277 24.87 5.66 9.86
N VAL A 278 24.02 4.95 10.61
CA VAL A 278 22.94 4.11 10.08
C VAL A 278 21.63 4.53 10.74
N GLY A 279 20.58 4.71 9.94
CA GLY A 279 19.24 5.04 10.42
C GLY A 279 18.63 3.93 11.27
N SER A 280 17.75 4.31 12.19
CA SER A 280 16.99 3.40 13.07
C SER A 280 15.94 2.57 12.31
N SER A 281 15.26 3.22 11.35
CA SER A 281 14.25 2.60 10.50
C SER A 281 14.86 1.73 9.41
N ILE A 282 14.41 0.48 9.36
CA ILE A 282 14.72 -0.52 8.35
C ILE A 282 13.44 -0.86 7.60
N SER A 283 13.39 -0.53 6.31
CA SER A 283 12.27 -0.94 5.45
C SER A 283 12.47 -2.40 5.03
N ILE A 284 11.43 -3.21 5.15
CA ILE A 284 11.40 -4.61 4.76
C ILE A 284 10.54 -4.77 3.52
N ASP A 285 11.03 -5.53 2.55
CA ASP A 285 10.32 -5.86 1.31
C ASP A 285 10.44 -7.37 1.06
N LEU A 286 9.30 -8.02 0.96
CA LEU A 286 9.16 -9.46 0.80
C LEU A 286 8.47 -9.72 -0.54
N ASP A 287 9.04 -10.63 -1.31
CA ASP A 287 8.40 -11.21 -2.50
C ASP A 287 8.42 -12.72 -2.28
N VAL A 288 7.26 -13.33 -2.13
CA VAL A 288 7.15 -14.70 -1.60
C VAL A 288 6.28 -15.53 -2.51
N GLN A 289 6.79 -16.71 -2.86
CA GLN A 289 5.99 -17.79 -3.43
C GLN A 289 5.87 -18.93 -2.42
N ILE A 290 4.66 -19.48 -2.34
CA ILE A 290 4.38 -20.69 -1.58
C ILE A 290 3.84 -21.78 -2.50
N VAL A 291 4.16 -23.02 -2.15
CA VAL A 291 3.70 -24.24 -2.82
C VAL A 291 2.99 -25.14 -1.80
N PRO A 292 2.00 -25.95 -2.23
CA PRO A 292 1.41 -26.96 -1.35
C PRO A 292 2.51 -27.86 -0.82
N LYS A 293 2.49 -28.14 0.48
CA LYS A 293 3.41 -29.10 1.07
C LYS A 293 3.04 -30.49 0.57
N THR A 294 3.88 -31.07 -0.27
CA THR A 294 3.66 -32.43 -0.77
C THR A 294 3.70 -33.38 0.43
N ALA A 295 2.69 -34.26 0.55
CA ALA A 295 2.74 -35.34 1.53
C ALA A 295 3.94 -36.24 1.17
N ALA A 296 4.91 -36.33 2.09
CA ALA A 296 6.07 -37.21 1.97
C ALA A 296 5.67 -38.69 2.00
#